data_AF-A0A0M9ZJ94-F1
#
_entry.id   AF-A0A0M9ZJ94-F1
#
_cell.length_a   1.000
_cell.length_b   1.000
_cell.length_c   1.000
_cell.angle_alpha   90.00
_cell.angle_beta   90.00
_cell.angle_gamma   90.00
#
_symmetry.space_group_name_H-M   'P 1'
#
loop_
_entity.id
_entity.type
_entity.pdbx_description
1 polymer ?
#
loop_
_entity_poly.entity_id
_entity_poly.type
_entity_poly.pdbx_seq_one_letter_code
_entity_poly.pdbx_strand_id
1 'polypeptide(L)'
;LTVRDNGIGMTRDDLVELIGTIAKSGTAGLLEKIKESKDAATADSLIGQFGVGFYSAFMVADKVTLRTRRAGADSGTQWESDGEGTYDLQTVDGLPVGTSVTLHL
;
A
#
# COMPACT_ATOMS: atom_id res chain seq x y z
N LEU A 1 -2.98 10.65 13.05
CA LEU A 1 -3.59 11.11 11.77
C LEU A 1 -3.97 9.88 10.93
N THR A 2 -5.13 9.86 10.27
CA THR A 2 -5.52 8.73 9.41
C THR A 2 -5.95 9.20 8.03
N VAL A 3 -5.42 8.55 6.98
CA VAL A 3 -5.83 8.73 5.59
C VAL A 3 -6.43 7.42 5.09
N ARG A 4 -7.57 7.49 4.41
CA ARG A 4 -8.27 6.32 3.89
C ARG A 4 -8.73 6.54 2.45
N ASP A 5 -8.56 5.51 1.63
CA ASP A 5 -9.15 5.38 0.31
C ASP A 5 -10.14 4.21 0.23
N ASN A 6 -10.93 4.19 -0.83
CA ASN A 6 -11.86 3.12 -1.21
C ASN A 6 -11.44 2.43 -2.51
N GLY A 7 -10.13 2.43 -2.81
CA GLY A 7 -9.56 1.82 -4.00
C GLY A 7 -9.52 0.29 -3.92
N ILE A 8 -8.68 -0.34 -4.76
CA ILE A 8 -8.67 -1.80 -4.92
C ILE A 8 -8.23 -2.56 -3.66
N GLY A 9 -7.48 -1.89 -2.76
CA GLY A 9 -6.88 -2.51 -1.58
C GLY A 9 -5.72 -3.45 -1.91
N MET A 10 -5.20 -4.12 -0.90
CA MET A 10 -4.05 -5.03 -1.01
C MET A 10 -4.36 -6.37 -0.34
N THR A 11 -3.74 -7.43 -0.86
CA THR A 11 -3.62 -8.72 -0.19
C THR A 11 -2.46 -8.70 0.82
N ARG A 12 -2.35 -9.76 1.63
CA ARG A 12 -1.18 -9.97 2.49
C ARG A 12 0.13 -10.03 1.69
N ASP A 13 0.12 -10.71 0.54
CA ASP A 13 1.30 -10.84 -0.31
C ASP A 13 1.69 -9.50 -0.95
N ASP A 14 0.70 -8.72 -1.40
CA ASP A 14 0.92 -7.36 -1.90
C ASP A 14 1.62 -6.49 -0.82
N LEU A 15 1.25 -6.64 0.47
CA LEU A 15 1.91 -5.91 1.55
C LEU A 15 3.36 -6.33 1.74
N VAL A 16 3.67 -7.62 1.73
CA VAL A 16 5.05 -8.11 1.84
C VAL A 16 5.89 -7.60 0.67
N GLU A 17 5.32 -7.64 -0.53
CA GLU A 17 6.02 -7.27 -1.76
C GLU A 17 6.21 -5.76 -1.91
N LEU A 18 5.17 -4.96 -1.67
CA LEU A 18 5.15 -3.53 -1.98
C LEU A 18 5.44 -2.63 -0.77
N ILE A 19 5.16 -3.10 0.44
CA ILE A 19 5.34 -2.34 1.70
C ILE A 19 6.46 -2.94 2.56
N GLY A 20 6.69 -4.26 2.49
CA GLY A 20 7.76 -4.93 3.21
C GLY A 20 9.13 -4.81 2.54
N THR A 21 9.17 -4.49 1.24
CA THR A 21 10.41 -4.34 0.47
C THR A 21 10.61 -2.89 0.06
N ILE A 22 11.60 -2.23 0.65
CA ILE A 22 11.95 -0.84 0.31
C ILE A 22 12.35 -0.76 -1.17
N ALA A 23 11.89 0.29 -1.85
CA ALA A 23 12.17 0.61 -3.26
C ALA A 23 11.51 -0.30 -4.30
N LYS A 24 10.41 -0.98 -3.97
CA LYS A 24 9.57 -1.69 -4.95
C LYS A 24 8.28 -0.91 -5.24
N SER A 25 8.06 -0.51 -6.50
CA SER A 25 6.84 0.19 -6.91
C SER A 25 5.91 -0.70 -7.75
N GLY A 26 4.69 -0.92 -7.25
CA GLY A 26 3.64 -1.63 -8.00
C GLY A 26 3.11 -0.82 -9.20
N THR A 27 3.10 0.52 -9.11
CA THR A 27 2.64 1.38 -10.21
C THR A 27 3.64 1.43 -11.36
N ALA A 28 4.94 1.26 -11.10
CA ALA A 28 5.95 1.15 -12.16
C ALA A 28 5.73 -0.12 -13.01
N GLY A 29 5.50 -1.27 -12.38
CA GLY A 29 5.18 -2.52 -13.09
C GLY A 29 3.84 -2.47 -13.82
N LEU A 30 2.84 -1.76 -13.27
CA LEU A 30 1.58 -1.52 -13.95
C LEU A 30 1.76 -0.62 -15.19
N LEU A 31 2.58 0.43 -15.09
CA LEU A 31 2.90 1.33 -16.19
C LEU A 31 3.56 0.60 -17.36
N GLU A 32 4.47 -0.34 -17.08
CA GLU A 32 5.10 -1.17 -18.10
C GLU A 32 4.06 -2.00 -18.87
N LYS A 33 3.16 -2.67 -18.17
CA LYS A 33 2.05 -3.44 -18.78
C LYS A 33 1.08 -2.58 -19.59
N ILE A 34 0.81 -1.35 -19.15
CA ILE A 34 -0.06 -0.41 -19.88
C ILE A 34 0.61 0.12 -21.15
N LYS A 35 1.92 0.37 -21.09
CA LYS A 35 2.71 0.76 -22.28
C LYS A 35 2.70 -0.36 -23.33
N GLU A 36 2.78 -1.62 -22.90
CA GLU A 36 2.64 -2.78 -23.79
C GLU A 36 1.23 -2.87 -24.42
N SER A 37 0.17 -2.45 -23.72
CA SER A 37 -1.21 -2.47 -24.21
C SER A 37 -1.63 -1.22 -25.02
N LYS A 38 -0.71 -0.29 -25.31
CA LYS A 38 -0.92 0.96 -26.11
C LYS A 38 -2.00 1.91 -25.58
N ASP A 39 -2.33 1.87 -24.29
CA ASP A 39 -3.33 2.77 -23.71
C ASP A 39 -2.68 3.97 -23.01
N ALA A 40 -2.24 4.94 -23.82
CA ALA A 40 -1.39 6.06 -23.38
C ALA A 40 -2.04 6.99 -22.36
N ALA A 41 -3.37 7.16 -22.39
CA ALA A 41 -4.07 8.05 -21.47
C ALA A 41 -4.02 7.56 -20.02
N THR A 42 -3.98 6.24 -19.82
CA THR A 42 -3.93 5.62 -18.50
C THR A 42 -2.53 5.73 -17.89
N ALA A 43 -1.49 5.73 -18.73
CA ALA A 43 -0.09 5.87 -18.31
C ALA A 43 0.21 7.23 -17.66
N ASP A 44 -0.34 8.32 -18.20
CA ASP A 44 -0.09 9.69 -17.71
C ASP A 44 -0.77 9.98 -16.37
N SER A 45 -1.77 9.16 -15.97
CA SER A 45 -2.48 9.33 -14.69
C SER A 45 -1.77 8.66 -13.50
N LEU A 46 -0.71 7.89 -13.73
CA LEU A 46 -0.03 7.13 -12.68
C LEU A 46 1.01 7.96 -11.93
N ILE A 47 0.78 8.14 -10.63
CA ILE A 47 1.68 8.83 -9.69
C ILE A 47 2.41 7.79 -8.81
N GLY A 48 3.69 8.04 -8.49
CA GLY A 48 4.44 7.27 -7.49
C GLY A 48 5.28 6.12 -8.04
N GLN A 49 6.23 6.40 -8.94
CA GLN A 49 7.02 5.38 -9.66
C GLN A 49 8.22 4.82 -8.87
N PHE A 50 8.59 5.44 -7.74
CA PHE A 50 9.85 5.14 -7.03
C PHE A 50 9.74 4.10 -5.90
N GLY A 51 8.54 3.79 -5.41
CA GLY A 51 8.36 2.75 -4.39
C GLY A 51 8.91 3.10 -3.00
N VAL A 52 9.12 4.39 -2.71
CA VAL A 52 9.61 4.87 -1.40
C VAL A 52 8.64 5.82 -0.70
N GLY A 53 7.60 6.31 -1.40
CA GLY A 53 6.72 7.37 -0.90
C GLY A 53 5.98 7.02 0.39
N PHE A 54 5.62 5.76 0.59
CA PHE A 54 4.96 5.29 1.81
C PHE A 54 5.79 5.55 3.08
N TYR A 55 7.11 5.34 3.01
CA TYR A 55 8.01 5.47 4.16
C TYR A 55 8.25 6.92 4.60
N SER A 56 7.82 7.91 3.79
CA SER A 56 7.81 9.32 4.22
C SER A 56 6.97 9.55 5.49
N ALA A 57 6.01 8.65 5.79
CA ALA A 57 5.21 8.69 7.00
C ALA A 57 6.05 8.62 8.29
N PHE A 58 7.17 7.89 8.28
CA PHE A 58 8.06 7.75 9.43
C PHE A 58 8.91 9.00 9.72
N MET A 59 8.85 10.04 8.86
CA MET A 59 9.47 11.33 9.20
C MET A 59 8.72 12.08 10.31
N VAL A 60 7.45 11.72 10.56
CA VAL A 60 6.57 12.46 11.47
C VAL A 60 5.81 11.57 12.45
N ALA A 61 5.96 10.25 12.36
CA ALA A 61 5.21 9.29 13.16
C ALA A 61 6.15 8.25 13.77
N ASP A 62 6.01 8.02 15.07
CA ASP A 62 6.73 6.98 15.81
C ASP A 62 6.23 5.57 15.46
N LYS A 63 5.00 5.48 14.95
CA LYS A 63 4.40 4.22 14.50
C LYS A 63 3.45 4.46 13.35
N VAL A 64 3.37 3.50 12.43
CA VAL A 64 2.41 3.50 11.33
C VAL A 64 1.62 2.19 11.33
N THR A 65 0.29 2.29 11.33
CA THR A 65 -0.63 1.15 11.15
C THR A 65 -1.34 1.28 9.81
N LEU A 66 -1.15 0.32 8.91
CA LEU A 66 -1.87 0.20 7.65
C LEU A 66 -2.90 -0.93 7.79
N ARG A 67 -4.16 -0.67 7.42
CA ARG A 67 -5.23 -1.67 7.33
C ARG A 67 -5.77 -1.67 5.91
N THR A 68 -5.86 -2.84 5.29
CA THR A 68 -6.28 -2.94 3.89
C THR A 68 -7.07 -4.21 3.66
N ARG A 69 -8.03 -4.14 2.73
CA ARG A 69 -8.71 -5.32 2.21
C ARG A 69 -8.89 -5.18 0.72
N ARG A 70 -8.40 -6.18 -0.02
CA ARG A 70 -8.59 -6.26 -1.46
C ARG A 70 -10.06 -6.49 -1.82
N ALA A 71 -10.54 -5.84 -2.88
CA ALA A 71 -11.86 -6.12 -3.43
C ALA A 71 -12.00 -7.61 -3.78
N GLY A 72 -13.09 -8.23 -3.33
CA GLY A 72 -13.35 -9.66 -3.53
C GLY A 72 -12.66 -10.60 -2.53
N ALA A 73 -11.87 -10.09 -1.57
CA ALA A 73 -11.33 -10.88 -0.47
C ALA A 73 -12.28 -10.88 0.74
N ASP A 74 -12.33 -12.02 1.44
CA ASP A 74 -13.18 -12.21 2.62
C ASP A 74 -12.63 -11.48 3.85
N SER A 75 -11.31 -11.54 4.05
CA SER A 75 -10.60 -10.90 5.15
C SER A 75 -9.58 -9.88 4.65
N GLY A 76 -9.28 -8.89 5.50
CA GLY A 76 -8.24 -7.91 5.26
C GLY A 76 -6.98 -8.21 6.08
N THR A 77 -5.99 -7.35 5.93
CA THR A 77 -4.70 -7.45 6.63
C THR A 77 -4.37 -6.12 7.29
N GLN A 78 -3.83 -6.20 8.51
CA GLN A 78 -3.16 -5.11 9.19
C GLN A 78 -1.66 -5.30 9.11
N TRP A 79 -0.97 -4.24 8.71
CA TRP A 79 0.47 -4.07 8.79
C TRP A 79 0.79 -3.00 9.83
N GLU A 80 1.77 -3.23 10.69
CA GLU A 80 2.21 -2.24 11.69
C GLU A 80 3.75 -2.24 11.81
N SER A 81 4.35 -1.05 11.94
CA SER A 81 5.78 -0.88 12.14
C SER A 81 6.08 0.45 12.84
N ASP A 82 7.20 0.50 13.57
CA ASP A 82 7.82 1.69 14.15
C ASP A 82 8.90 2.30 13.22
N GLY A 83 9.23 1.65 12.11
CA GLY A 83 10.26 2.09 11.17
C GLY A 83 11.67 1.59 11.49
N GLU A 84 11.86 0.75 12.52
CA GLU A 84 13.17 0.22 12.92
C GLU A 84 13.61 -1.04 12.14
N GLY A 85 12.91 -1.35 11.04
CA GLY A 85 13.29 -2.39 10.08
C GLY A 85 12.50 -3.70 10.20
N THR A 86 11.62 -3.82 11.18
CA THR A 86 10.66 -4.93 11.28
C THR A 86 9.21 -4.44 11.21
N TYR A 87 8.29 -5.36 10.96
CA TYR A 87 6.86 -5.07 10.94
C TYR A 87 6.06 -6.32 11.27
N ASP A 88 4.83 -6.11 11.75
CA ASP A 88 3.86 -7.17 12.04
C ASP A 88 2.77 -7.23 10.99
N LEU A 89 2.30 -8.45 10.71
CA LEU A 89 1.17 -8.70 9.79
C LEU A 89 0.10 -9.58 10.44
N GLN A 90 -1.11 -9.05 10.56
CA GLN A 90 -2.25 -9.72 11.19
C GLN A 90 -3.45 -9.77 10.24
N THR A 91 -4.17 -10.90 10.21
CA THR A 91 -5.46 -11.00 9.52
C THR A 91 -6.51 -10.24 10.32
N VAL A 92 -7.34 -9.46 9.63
CA VAL A 92 -8.41 -8.67 10.26
C VAL A 92 -9.70 -8.82 9.46
N ASP A 93 -10.74 -9.31 10.12
CA ASP A 93 -12.07 -9.48 9.52
C ASP A 93 -12.88 -8.18 9.55
N GLY A 94 -13.88 -8.08 8.67
CA GLY A 94 -14.83 -6.97 8.66
C GLY A 94 -14.27 -5.61 8.20
N LEU A 95 -13.05 -5.57 7.65
CA LEU A 95 -12.52 -4.34 7.04
C LEU A 95 -13.32 -3.97 5.78
N PRO A 96 -13.58 -2.69 5.52
CA PRO A 96 -14.12 -2.26 4.23
C PRO A 96 -13.08 -2.46 3.12
N VAL A 97 -13.52 -2.50 1.86
CA VAL A 97 -12.59 -2.50 0.70
C VAL A 97 -11.79 -1.18 0.69
N GLY A 98 -10.52 -1.27 0.30
CA GLY A 98 -9.60 -0.14 0.21
C GLY A 98 -8.47 -0.21 1.23
N THR A 99 -7.79 0.91 1.47
CA THR A 99 -6.67 1.01 2.41
C THR A 99 -6.86 2.19 3.36
N SER A 100 -6.46 2.00 4.61
CA SER A 100 -6.39 3.04 5.65
C SER A 100 -5.00 3.03 6.26
N VAL A 101 -4.34 4.19 6.27
CA VAL A 101 -3.02 4.38 6.87
C VAL A 101 -3.15 5.34 8.04
N THR A 102 -2.73 4.90 9.23
CA THR A 102 -2.78 5.67 10.48
C THR A 102 -1.36 5.94 10.96
N LEU A 103 -1.02 7.21 11.11
CA LEU A 103 0.21 7.73 11.70
C LEU A 103 -0.05 8.04 13.17
N HIS A 104 0.74 7.42 14.04
CA HIS A 104 0.80 7.72 15.47
C HIS A 104 1.91 8.77 15.67
N LEU A 105 1.50 10.01 15.96
CA LEU A 105 2.36 11.20 16.05
C LEU A 105 2.87 11.42 17.47
#